data_AF-A0A0D2MDG5-F1
#
_entry.id   AF-A0A0D2MDG5-F1
#
_cell.length_a   1.000
_cell.length_b   1.000
_cell.length_c   1.000
_cell.angle_alpha   90.00
_cell.angle_beta   90.00
_cell.angle_gamma   90.00
#
_symmetry.space_group_name_H-M   'P 1'
#
loop_
_entity.id
_entity.type
_entity.pdbx_description
1 polymer ?
#
loop_
_entity_poly.entity_id
_entity_poly.type
_entity_poly.pdbx_seq_one_letter_code
_entity_poly.pdbx_strand_id
1 'polypeptide(L)'
;MRPEGAIPAPKPRARRVTQQAQLEEEEEEQRYSQQQEQQQQQQQQQGAADEPVLREDVVRELRRELSSFPHSQLVGALKERGLSAQGSEVGQGFAGGGEAEGPAEQGGGGGAAAAAAAGGGALPTSEREWLLADRQQQLVPELLEVAREELVSVLQQAGQTVEPLETQARAAREGAPARLCEELAARASWVLAAEEVDMIEAQQQQKQQQQQQQQDEEQQQDEQPRKRGRGRAAAAEEAARRTEGPQAPGLFYGDKAFLLDSVTGQDIRGMKVRDLREALRTLGMSEEGGRYECRDRLLTVLAAHVAVKQGDRPTLMEELAKMTLRELRDELRARGESDEGTKGELERRLATSALVAAGHEEPPIGEAEETAAAAAATAAAAGQRASQALLGAYDEAAHPVLVSIRQAHVI
;
A
#
# COMPACT_ATOMS: atom_id res chain seq x y z
N MET A 1 50.85 48.97 7.66
CA MET A 1 49.44 49.32 7.35
C MET A 1 49.16 48.85 5.93
N ARG A 2 48.44 47.73 5.77
CA ARG A 2 48.02 47.21 4.46
C ARG A 2 46.53 47.53 4.29
N PRO A 3 46.10 48.06 3.13
CA PRO A 3 44.73 48.50 2.94
C PRO A 3 43.78 47.30 2.76
N GLU A 4 42.62 47.42 3.40
CA GLU A 4 41.49 46.51 3.31
C GLU A 4 40.98 46.41 1.86
N GLY A 5 40.86 45.17 1.38
CA GLY A 5 40.34 44.86 0.05
C GLY A 5 38.81 44.89 0.04
N ALA A 6 38.25 45.72 -0.84
CA ALA A 6 36.83 45.81 -1.11
C ALA A 6 36.26 44.49 -1.66
N ILE A 7 35.18 43.99 -1.04
CA ILE A 7 34.47 42.78 -1.42
C ILE A 7 33.54 43.11 -2.61
N PRO A 8 33.68 42.43 -3.77
CA PRO A 8 32.83 42.69 -4.93
C PRO A 8 31.41 42.12 -4.75
N ALA A 9 30.41 42.92 -5.12
CA ALA A 9 28.99 42.58 -5.01
C ALA A 9 28.60 41.37 -5.89
N PRO A 10 27.72 40.47 -5.41
CA PRO A 10 27.34 39.25 -6.13
C PRO A 10 26.50 39.56 -7.39
N LYS A 11 26.86 38.91 -8.49
CA LYS A 11 26.26 39.07 -9.82
C LYS A 11 24.82 38.49 -9.86
N PRO A 12 23.85 39.15 -10.53
CA PRO A 12 22.41 38.84 -10.47
C PRO A 12 21.94 37.57 -11.22
N ARG A 13 22.85 36.66 -11.63
CA ARG A 13 22.49 35.50 -12.45
C ARG A 13 21.85 34.34 -11.67
N ALA A 14 22.01 34.29 -10.34
CA ALA A 14 21.48 33.20 -9.53
C ALA A 14 19.95 33.21 -9.36
N ARG A 15 19.28 34.36 -9.53
CA ARG A 15 17.82 34.47 -9.31
C ARG A 15 16.95 33.96 -10.46
N ARG A 16 17.49 33.82 -11.68
CA ARG A 16 16.70 33.39 -12.83
C ARG A 16 16.52 31.88 -12.90
N VAL A 17 17.51 31.13 -12.43
CA VAL A 17 17.47 29.66 -12.43
C VAL A 17 16.44 29.13 -11.42
N THR A 18 16.26 29.82 -10.30
CA THR A 18 15.27 29.42 -9.28
C THR A 18 13.82 29.66 -9.70
N GLN A 19 13.54 30.65 -10.55
CA GLN A 19 12.17 30.87 -11.05
C GLN A 19 11.75 29.86 -12.10
N GLN A 20 12.69 29.37 -12.90
CA GLN A 20 12.39 28.38 -13.93
C GLN A 20 12.14 27.00 -13.32
N ALA A 21 12.93 26.62 -12.30
CA ALA A 21 12.69 25.40 -11.53
C ALA A 21 11.34 25.40 -10.81
N GLN A 22 10.91 26.55 -10.28
CA GLN A 22 9.59 26.68 -9.63
C GLN A 22 8.42 26.51 -10.60
N LEU A 23 8.55 26.99 -11.84
CA LEU A 23 7.51 26.81 -12.86
C LEU A 23 7.43 25.35 -13.35
N GLU A 24 8.56 24.66 -13.45
CA GLU A 24 8.59 23.24 -13.82
C GLU A 24 7.97 22.37 -12.71
N GLU A 25 8.22 22.68 -11.44
CA GLU A 25 7.61 21.99 -10.28
C GLU A 25 6.08 22.20 -10.25
N GLU A 26 5.60 23.43 -10.51
CA GLU A 26 4.15 23.70 -10.59
C GLU A 26 3.48 22.98 -11.78
N GLU A 27 4.16 22.83 -12.92
CA GLU A 27 3.63 22.08 -14.06
C GLU A 27 3.56 20.56 -13.79
N GLU A 28 4.54 20.01 -13.06
CA GLU A 28 4.53 18.60 -12.65
C GLU A 28 3.41 18.31 -11.64
N GLU A 29 3.19 19.19 -10.65
CA GLU A 29 2.07 19.07 -9.71
C GLU A 29 0.71 19.12 -10.43
N GLN A 30 0.56 19.98 -11.45
CA GLN A 30 -0.66 20.04 -12.26
C GLN A 30 -0.89 18.75 -13.05
N ARG A 31 0.16 18.15 -13.63
CA ARG A 31 0.06 16.87 -14.34
C ARG A 31 -0.32 15.73 -13.41
N TYR A 32 0.28 15.68 -12.22
CA TYR A 32 -0.02 14.65 -11.23
C TYR A 32 -1.46 14.76 -10.72
N SER A 33 -1.92 15.97 -10.41
CA SER A 33 -3.31 16.25 -10.01
C SER A 33 -4.30 15.84 -11.10
N GLN A 34 -4.01 16.19 -12.36
CA GLN A 34 -4.86 15.81 -13.50
C GLN A 34 -4.91 14.30 -13.72
N GLN A 35 -3.78 13.60 -13.54
CA GLN A 35 -3.73 12.13 -13.64
C GLN A 35 -4.53 11.47 -12.51
N GLN A 36 -4.47 12.02 -11.29
CA GLN A 36 -5.21 11.52 -10.14
C GLN A 36 -6.73 11.69 -10.32
N GLU A 37 -7.16 12.84 -10.85
CA GLU A 37 -8.57 13.10 -11.18
C GLU A 37 -9.08 12.15 -12.29
N GLN A 38 -8.23 11.84 -13.28
CA GLN A 38 -8.56 10.87 -14.33
C GLN A 38 -8.72 9.44 -13.78
N GLN A 39 -7.86 9.02 -12.84
CA GLN A 39 -8.03 7.73 -12.15
C GLN A 39 -9.32 7.69 -11.33
N GLN A 40 -9.65 8.79 -10.64
CA GLN A 40 -10.86 8.86 -9.82
C GLN A 40 -12.13 8.80 -10.69
N GLN A 41 -12.13 9.44 -11.86
CA GLN A 41 -13.23 9.31 -12.83
C GLN A 41 -13.36 7.89 -13.39
N GLN A 42 -12.26 7.19 -13.66
CA GLN A 42 -12.33 5.79 -14.11
C GLN A 42 -12.93 4.87 -13.04
N GLN A 43 -12.60 5.08 -11.76
CA GLN A 43 -13.19 4.31 -10.66
C GLN A 43 -14.70 4.57 -10.52
N GLN A 44 -15.15 5.82 -10.69
CA GLN A 44 -16.58 6.15 -10.66
C GLN A 44 -17.34 5.54 -11.85
N GLN A 45 -16.73 5.46 -13.04
CA GLN A 45 -17.36 4.83 -14.20
C GLN A 45 -17.41 3.30 -14.07
N GLN A 46 -16.41 2.67 -13.46
CA GLN A 46 -16.43 1.22 -13.21
C GLN A 46 -17.44 0.85 -12.11
N GLY A 47 -17.61 1.68 -11.08
CA GLY A 47 -18.61 1.47 -10.03
C GLY A 47 -20.07 1.68 -10.49
N ALA A 48 -20.29 2.34 -11.63
CA ALA A 48 -21.64 2.61 -12.16
C ALA A 48 -22.10 1.58 -13.22
N ALA A 49 -21.20 0.75 -13.74
CA ALA A 49 -21.52 -0.21 -14.82
C ALA A 49 -21.97 -1.60 -14.32
N ASP A 50 -21.75 -1.93 -13.04
CA ASP A 50 -22.32 -3.12 -12.40
C ASP A 50 -23.64 -2.74 -11.70
N GLU A 51 -24.74 -2.85 -12.45
CA GLU A 51 -26.12 -2.59 -12.02
C GLU A 51 -26.51 -3.20 -10.66
N PRO A 52 -26.99 -2.40 -9.67
CA PRO A 52 -27.78 -2.91 -8.55
C PRO A 52 -29.25 -3.21 -8.93
N VAL A 53 -29.69 -2.83 -10.14
CA VAL A 53 -31.10 -2.89 -10.57
C VAL A 53 -31.64 -4.32 -10.57
N LEU A 54 -30.83 -5.30 -10.98
CA LEU A 54 -31.23 -6.70 -10.93
C LEU A 54 -31.33 -7.26 -9.50
N ARG A 55 -30.61 -6.69 -8.52
CA ARG A 55 -30.69 -7.15 -7.12
C ARG A 55 -31.93 -6.62 -6.42
N GLU A 56 -32.30 -5.36 -6.64
CA GLU A 56 -33.49 -4.80 -6.00
C GLU A 56 -34.77 -5.46 -6.52
N ASP A 57 -34.90 -5.69 -7.82
CA ASP A 57 -36.07 -6.34 -8.40
C ASP A 57 -36.19 -7.81 -7.95
N VAL A 58 -35.07 -8.54 -7.88
CA VAL A 58 -35.05 -9.93 -7.35
C VAL A 58 -35.40 -9.96 -5.86
N VAL A 59 -34.90 -9.01 -5.05
CA VAL A 59 -35.25 -8.91 -3.63
C VAL A 59 -36.72 -8.53 -3.44
N ARG A 60 -37.28 -7.69 -4.32
CA ARG A 60 -38.69 -7.29 -4.30
C ARG A 60 -39.61 -8.44 -4.69
N GLU A 61 -39.25 -9.22 -5.71
CA GLU A 61 -39.97 -10.45 -6.08
C GLU A 61 -39.88 -11.51 -4.97
N LEU A 62 -38.69 -11.73 -4.39
CA LEU A 62 -38.53 -12.64 -3.26
C LEU A 62 -39.37 -12.22 -2.05
N ARG A 63 -39.42 -10.94 -1.68
CA ARG A 63 -40.31 -10.46 -0.61
C ARG A 63 -41.78 -10.69 -0.93
N ARG A 64 -42.18 -10.46 -2.18
CA ARG A 64 -43.56 -10.67 -2.63
C ARG A 64 -43.94 -12.15 -2.52
N GLU A 65 -43.08 -13.05 -3.00
CA GLU A 65 -43.29 -14.50 -2.88
C GLU A 65 -43.29 -14.95 -1.42
N LEU A 66 -42.32 -14.53 -0.60
CA LEU A 66 -42.24 -14.88 0.82
C LEU A 66 -43.46 -14.40 1.63
N SER A 67 -44.04 -13.25 1.28
CA SER A 67 -45.26 -12.75 1.93
C SER A 67 -46.52 -13.54 1.59
N SER A 68 -46.50 -14.33 0.51
CA SER A 68 -47.62 -15.19 0.10
C SER A 68 -47.59 -16.56 0.75
N PHE A 69 -46.46 -16.95 1.37
CA PHE A 69 -46.35 -18.21 2.10
C PHE A 69 -46.88 -18.07 3.53
N PRO A 70 -47.71 -19.02 4.02
CA PRO A 70 -48.11 -19.07 5.42
C PRO A 70 -46.86 -19.20 6.29
N HIS A 71 -46.69 -18.31 7.27
CA HIS A 71 -45.50 -18.25 8.14
C HIS A 71 -45.14 -19.61 8.77
N SER A 72 -46.15 -20.44 9.08
CA SER A 72 -45.95 -21.79 9.61
C SER A 72 -45.26 -22.76 8.64
N GLN A 73 -45.47 -22.63 7.33
CA GLN A 73 -44.80 -23.46 6.32
C GLN A 73 -43.36 -23.01 6.11
N LEU A 74 -43.11 -21.70 6.19
CA LEU A 74 -41.76 -21.15 6.05
C LEU A 74 -40.86 -21.57 7.22
N VAL A 75 -41.37 -21.48 8.45
CA VAL A 75 -40.69 -21.97 9.65
C VAL A 75 -40.48 -23.48 9.59
N GLY A 76 -41.44 -24.25 9.05
CA GLY A 76 -41.29 -25.68 8.81
C GLY A 76 -40.16 -26.01 7.83
N ALA A 77 -40.12 -25.35 6.67
CA ALA A 77 -39.10 -25.56 5.64
C ALA A 77 -37.69 -25.14 6.11
N LEU A 78 -37.58 -24.04 6.87
CA LEU A 78 -36.30 -23.62 7.47
C LEU A 78 -35.82 -24.60 8.54
N LYS A 79 -36.75 -25.15 9.34
CA LYS A 79 -36.43 -26.16 10.36
C LYS A 79 -36.00 -27.49 9.74
N GLU A 80 -36.64 -27.93 8.66
CA GLU A 80 -36.23 -29.12 7.90
C GLU A 80 -34.85 -28.95 7.23
N ARG A 81 -34.49 -27.73 6.83
CA ARG A 81 -33.16 -27.40 6.29
C ARG A 81 -32.09 -27.14 7.36
N GLY A 82 -32.42 -27.32 8.63
CA GLY A 82 -31.46 -27.15 9.74
C GLY A 82 -31.08 -25.69 10.03
N LEU A 83 -31.82 -24.72 9.49
CA LEU A 83 -31.58 -23.27 9.70
C LEU A 83 -32.34 -22.72 10.91
N SER A 84 -32.78 -23.59 11.82
CA SER A 84 -33.38 -23.19 13.10
C SER A 84 -32.32 -22.56 13.98
N ALA A 85 -32.46 -21.27 14.30
CA ALA A 85 -31.63 -20.52 15.22
C ALA A 85 -31.55 -21.20 16.60
N GLN A 86 -30.62 -22.12 16.78
CA GLN A 86 -30.16 -22.59 18.08
C GLN A 86 -29.21 -21.53 18.64
N GLY A 87 -29.74 -20.57 19.39
CA GLY A 87 -28.91 -19.53 19.99
C GLY A 87 -29.58 -18.63 21.03
N SER A 88 -30.73 -19.02 21.61
CA SER A 88 -31.40 -18.18 22.61
C SER A 88 -32.07 -18.98 23.74
N GLU A 89 -31.32 -19.88 24.37
CA GLU A 89 -31.67 -20.39 25.70
C GLU A 89 -30.45 -20.27 26.63
N VAL A 90 -30.18 -19.06 27.09
CA VAL A 90 -29.30 -18.80 28.24
C VAL A 90 -30.14 -18.07 29.30
N GLY A 91 -30.38 -18.76 30.41
CA GLY A 91 -30.38 -18.14 31.74
C GLY A 91 -31.68 -17.55 32.28
N GLN A 92 -32.68 -18.38 32.54
CA GLN A 92 -33.70 -18.07 33.55
C GLN A 92 -33.68 -19.17 34.63
N GLY A 93 -32.95 -18.93 35.71
CA GLY A 93 -33.00 -19.77 36.90
C GLY A 93 -31.74 -19.72 37.74
N PHE A 94 -31.67 -18.77 38.69
CA PHE A 94 -30.97 -19.00 39.95
C PHE A 94 -31.49 -18.03 41.03
N ALA A 95 -32.46 -18.52 41.81
CA ALA A 95 -32.86 -17.93 43.08
C ALA A 95 -32.95 -19.07 44.11
N GLY A 96 -32.24 -18.91 45.22
CA GLY A 96 -32.10 -19.88 46.32
C GLY A 96 -30.61 -20.10 46.61
N GLY A 97 -29.98 -19.54 47.64
CA GLY A 97 -30.48 -19.34 48.99
C GLY A 97 -30.03 -20.53 49.84
N GLY A 98 -28.82 -20.47 50.38
CA GLY A 98 -28.25 -21.53 51.21
C GLY A 98 -26.91 -21.10 51.81
N GLU A 99 -26.98 -20.51 53.00
CA GLU A 99 -25.84 -20.23 53.87
C GLU A 99 -25.19 -21.55 54.33
N ALA A 100 -23.87 -21.64 54.20
CA ALA A 100 -23.06 -22.60 54.95
C ALA A 100 -21.66 -22.01 55.18
N GLU A 101 -21.42 -21.58 56.42
CA GLU A 101 -20.10 -21.30 56.98
C GLU A 101 -19.26 -22.58 57.08
N GLY A 102 -17.95 -22.48 56.85
CA GLY A 102 -16.99 -23.52 57.27
C GLY A 102 -15.65 -23.52 56.51
N PRO A 103 -14.50 -23.34 57.18
CA PRO A 103 -13.24 -22.93 56.54
C PRO A 103 -12.21 -24.07 56.38
N ALA A 104 -11.26 -23.93 55.45
CA ALA A 104 -9.84 -24.28 55.64
C ALA A 104 -8.98 -24.01 54.39
N GLU A 105 -7.75 -23.62 54.68
CA GLU A 105 -6.56 -23.52 53.83
C GLU A 105 -6.40 -24.64 52.78
N GLN A 106 -5.75 -24.34 51.65
CA GLN A 106 -4.32 -24.57 51.43
C GLN A 106 -3.98 -24.52 49.93
N GLY A 107 -2.77 -24.06 49.62
CA GLY A 107 -2.35 -23.65 48.29
C GLY A 107 -2.14 -24.77 47.28
N GLY A 108 -1.96 -24.35 46.03
CA GLY A 108 -1.63 -25.24 44.92
C GLY A 108 -1.63 -24.48 43.60
N GLY A 109 -0.48 -23.92 43.23
CA GLY A 109 -0.25 -23.44 41.87
C GLY A 109 -0.29 -24.61 40.87
N GLY A 110 -0.79 -24.34 39.68
CA GLY A 110 -0.82 -25.32 38.60
C GLY A 110 -1.47 -24.72 37.37
N GLY A 111 -0.67 -24.51 36.33
CA GLY A 111 -1.05 -23.75 35.14
C GLY A 111 -2.27 -24.29 34.40
N ALA A 112 -3.09 -23.35 33.95
CA ALA A 112 -4.05 -23.55 32.87
C ALA A 112 -3.55 -22.75 31.66
N ALA A 113 -2.62 -23.35 30.93
CA ALA A 113 -2.24 -22.92 29.59
C ALA A 113 -2.44 -24.11 28.64
N ALA A 114 -2.98 -23.79 27.46
CA ALA A 114 -3.03 -24.63 26.26
C ALA A 114 -4.07 -25.75 26.20
N ALA A 115 -5.32 -25.37 25.93
CA ALA A 115 -6.25 -26.19 25.14
C ALA A 115 -7.37 -25.32 24.51
N ALA A 116 -7.02 -24.42 23.59
CA ALA A 116 -7.99 -23.66 22.80
C ALA A 116 -7.48 -23.37 21.36
N ALA A 117 -6.65 -24.26 20.81
CA ALA A 117 -6.09 -24.11 19.47
C ALA A 117 -6.68 -25.17 18.53
N ALA A 118 -7.92 -24.97 18.11
CA ALA A 118 -8.51 -25.57 16.90
C ALA A 118 -9.94 -25.02 16.70
N GLY A 119 -10.06 -23.82 16.13
CA GLY A 119 -11.35 -23.24 15.77
C GLY A 119 -11.11 -21.98 14.95
N GLY A 120 -11.39 -22.05 13.65
CA GLY A 120 -10.85 -21.17 12.61
C GLY A 120 -11.33 -19.72 12.65
N GLY A 121 -10.47 -18.83 12.16
CA GLY A 121 -10.77 -17.53 11.54
C GLY A 121 -11.48 -16.45 12.37
N ALA A 122 -11.98 -16.75 13.56
CA ALA A 122 -12.65 -15.79 14.42
C ALA A 122 -11.61 -14.95 15.19
N LEU A 123 -11.91 -13.67 15.38
CA LEU A 123 -11.10 -12.80 16.23
C LEU A 123 -11.05 -13.35 17.66
N PRO A 124 -9.93 -13.18 18.38
CA PRO A 124 -9.87 -13.44 19.81
C PRO A 124 -11.01 -12.72 20.53
N THR A 125 -11.68 -13.39 21.48
CA THR A 125 -12.85 -12.82 22.19
C THR A 125 -12.55 -11.46 22.81
N SER A 126 -11.35 -11.27 23.39
CA SER A 126 -10.92 -10.00 23.95
C SER A 126 -10.74 -8.89 22.92
N GLU A 127 -10.30 -9.24 21.70
CA GLU A 127 -10.14 -8.29 20.61
C GLU A 127 -11.50 -7.89 20.03
N ARG A 128 -12.40 -8.86 19.90
CA ARG A 128 -13.80 -8.62 19.49
C ARG A 128 -14.51 -7.69 20.46
N GLU A 129 -14.42 -7.95 21.77
CA GLU A 129 -15.02 -7.10 22.81
C GLU A 129 -14.45 -5.67 22.78
N TRP A 130 -13.15 -5.53 22.55
CA TRP A 130 -12.51 -4.22 22.41
C TRP A 130 -13.00 -3.46 21.18
N LEU A 131 -13.07 -4.11 20.02
CA LEU A 131 -13.59 -3.50 18.78
C LEU A 131 -15.06 -3.10 18.92
N LEU A 132 -15.88 -3.93 19.57
CA LEU A 132 -17.28 -3.61 19.84
C LEU A 132 -17.40 -2.36 20.70
N ALA A 133 -16.60 -2.24 21.77
CA ALA A 133 -16.61 -1.07 22.64
C ALA A 133 -16.11 0.19 21.92
N ASP A 134 -15.05 0.08 21.11
CA ASP A 134 -14.50 1.19 20.33
C ASP A 134 -15.51 1.70 19.29
N ARG A 135 -16.14 0.79 18.53
CA ARG A 135 -17.18 1.15 17.56
C ARG A 135 -18.42 1.72 18.22
N GLN A 136 -18.83 1.16 19.34
CA GLN A 136 -19.94 1.71 20.12
C GLN A 136 -19.66 3.15 20.55
N GLN A 137 -18.43 3.43 21.02
CA GLN A 137 -18.04 4.78 21.42
C GLN A 137 -18.05 5.78 20.25
N GLN A 138 -17.68 5.34 19.04
CA GLN A 138 -17.69 6.16 17.83
C GLN A 138 -19.10 6.45 17.31
N LEU A 139 -20.01 5.46 17.37
CA LEU A 139 -21.36 5.58 16.79
C LEU A 139 -22.35 6.37 17.66
N VAL A 140 -22.18 6.40 18.99
CA VAL A 140 -23.11 7.12 19.89
C VAL A 140 -23.31 8.59 19.51
N PRO A 141 -22.28 9.43 19.31
CA PRO A 141 -22.49 10.84 18.95
C PRO A 141 -23.22 11.02 17.61
N GLU A 142 -22.95 10.14 16.62
CA GLU A 142 -23.62 10.19 15.32
C GLU A 142 -25.10 9.81 15.43
N LEU A 143 -25.41 8.78 16.22
CA LEU A 143 -26.79 8.32 16.43
C LEU A 143 -27.64 9.26 17.28
N LEU A 144 -27.02 10.15 18.07
CA LEU A 144 -27.77 11.19 18.79
C LEU A 144 -28.38 12.24 17.85
N GLU A 145 -27.87 12.37 16.62
CA GLU A 145 -28.41 13.27 15.59
C GLU A 145 -29.50 12.61 14.74
N VAL A 146 -29.62 11.28 14.80
CA VAL A 146 -30.56 10.49 14.00
C VAL A 146 -31.99 10.61 14.54
N ALA A 147 -32.98 10.63 13.64
CA ALA A 147 -34.38 10.69 14.02
C ALA A 147 -34.78 9.46 14.85
N ARG A 148 -35.57 9.67 15.90
CA ARG A 148 -36.00 8.61 16.82
C ARG A 148 -36.69 7.46 16.09
N GLU A 149 -37.50 7.74 15.08
CA GLU A 149 -38.22 6.74 14.28
C GLU A 149 -37.26 5.80 13.55
N GLU A 150 -36.12 6.31 13.09
CA GLU A 150 -35.08 5.52 12.43
C GLU A 150 -34.36 4.62 13.42
N LEU A 151 -34.01 5.14 14.61
CA LEU A 151 -33.42 4.32 15.70
C LEU A 151 -34.33 3.17 16.12
N VAL A 152 -35.64 3.43 16.24
CA VAL A 152 -36.64 2.39 16.55
C VAL A 152 -36.71 1.35 15.43
N SER A 153 -36.67 1.79 14.16
CA SER A 153 -36.65 0.89 13.00
C SER A 153 -35.43 -0.03 13.00
N VAL A 154 -34.23 0.51 13.26
CA VAL A 154 -32.99 -0.26 13.37
C VAL A 154 -33.10 -1.33 14.47
N LEU A 155 -33.54 -0.94 15.67
CA LEU A 155 -33.71 -1.87 16.78
C LEU A 155 -34.75 -2.97 16.49
N GLN A 156 -35.84 -2.63 15.82
CA GLN A 156 -36.86 -3.60 15.41
C GLN A 156 -36.36 -4.57 14.34
N GLN A 157 -35.58 -4.08 13.37
CA GLN A 157 -34.95 -4.93 12.34
C GLN A 157 -33.97 -5.93 12.96
N ALA A 158 -33.26 -5.52 14.01
CA ALA A 158 -32.40 -6.38 14.82
C ALA A 158 -33.17 -7.32 15.76
N GLY A 159 -34.50 -7.34 15.72
CA GLY A 159 -35.35 -8.20 16.56
C GLY A 159 -35.44 -7.75 18.02
N GLN A 160 -34.95 -6.56 18.38
CA GLN A 160 -35.13 -6.05 19.73
C GLN A 160 -36.56 -5.53 19.91
N THR A 161 -37.20 -5.95 21.00
CA THR A 161 -38.50 -5.41 21.40
C THR A 161 -38.32 -3.97 21.87
N VAL A 162 -38.88 -3.03 21.11
CA VAL A 162 -38.95 -1.62 21.47
C VAL A 162 -40.38 -1.32 21.92
N GLU A 163 -40.53 -0.64 23.06
CA GLU A 163 -41.86 -0.24 23.52
C GLU A 163 -42.61 0.55 22.43
N PRO A 164 -43.93 0.39 22.31
CA PRO A 164 -44.71 1.12 21.31
C PRO A 164 -44.53 2.63 21.46
N LEU A 165 -44.47 3.34 20.34
CA LEU A 165 -44.26 4.80 20.29
C LEU A 165 -45.22 5.58 21.20
N GLU A 166 -46.43 5.06 21.43
CA GLU A 166 -47.46 5.64 22.30
C GLU A 166 -47.09 5.63 23.79
N THR A 167 -46.52 4.54 24.32
CA THR A 167 -46.07 4.48 25.73
C THR A 167 -44.87 5.39 25.94
N GLN A 168 -43.96 5.40 24.97
CA GLN A 168 -42.81 6.30 24.97
C GLN A 168 -43.22 7.78 24.85
N ALA A 169 -44.23 8.12 24.04
CA ALA A 169 -44.75 9.49 23.92
C ALA A 169 -45.40 9.97 25.23
N ARG A 170 -46.00 9.05 25.99
CA ARG A 170 -46.54 9.34 27.32
C ARG A 170 -45.41 9.63 28.32
N ALA A 171 -44.35 8.82 28.33
CA ALA A 171 -43.16 9.05 29.14
C ALA A 171 -42.43 10.36 28.77
N ALA A 172 -42.40 10.72 27.48
CA ALA A 172 -41.81 11.98 27.02
C ALA A 172 -42.54 13.21 27.56
N ARG A 173 -43.88 13.14 27.74
CA ARG A 173 -44.68 14.22 28.34
C ARG A 173 -44.38 14.42 29.83
N GLU A 174 -43.80 13.43 30.50
CA GLU A 174 -43.40 13.50 31.91
C GLU A 174 -41.99 14.10 32.09
N GLY A 175 -41.36 14.58 31.01
CA GLY A 175 -40.25 15.53 31.08
C GLY A 175 -38.86 15.00 30.74
N ALA A 176 -38.73 13.86 30.05
CA ALA A 176 -37.41 13.33 29.68
C ALA A 176 -37.28 12.83 28.21
N PRO A 177 -37.71 13.61 27.18
CA PRO A 177 -37.54 13.19 25.78
C PRO A 177 -36.07 12.99 25.39
N ALA A 178 -35.15 13.81 25.92
CA ALA A 178 -33.72 13.70 25.64
C ALA A 178 -33.11 12.38 26.13
N ARG A 179 -33.46 11.95 27.35
CA ARG A 179 -32.96 10.69 27.93
C ARG A 179 -33.43 9.46 27.16
N LEU A 180 -34.66 9.50 26.63
CA LEU A 180 -35.18 8.40 25.82
C LEU A 180 -34.41 8.29 24.49
N CYS A 181 -34.12 9.41 23.84
CA CYS A 181 -33.30 9.39 22.63
C CYS A 181 -31.88 8.90 22.91
N GLU A 182 -31.26 9.33 24.02
CA GLU A 182 -29.95 8.83 24.46
C GLU A 182 -29.95 7.32 24.70
N GLU A 183 -30.98 6.77 25.35
CA GLU A 183 -31.12 5.34 25.59
C GLU A 183 -31.31 4.54 24.28
N LEU A 184 -32.18 5.03 23.38
CA LEU A 184 -32.40 4.41 22.08
C LEU A 184 -31.15 4.45 21.21
N ALA A 185 -30.44 5.58 21.18
CA ALA A 185 -29.18 5.73 20.47
C ALA A 185 -28.10 4.80 21.05
N ALA A 186 -27.98 4.71 22.38
CA ALA A 186 -27.05 3.79 23.04
C ALA A 186 -27.37 2.33 22.70
N ARG A 187 -28.65 1.92 22.68
CA ARG A 187 -29.03 0.55 22.30
C ARG A 187 -28.77 0.27 20.81
N ALA A 188 -29.11 1.21 19.93
CA ALA A 188 -28.87 1.07 18.49
C ALA A 188 -27.36 1.01 18.19
N SER A 189 -26.54 1.77 18.92
CA SER A 189 -25.08 1.76 18.76
C SER A 189 -24.46 0.38 19.00
N TRP A 190 -24.95 -0.38 19.99
CA TRP A 190 -24.46 -1.74 20.26
C TRP A 190 -24.81 -2.72 19.13
N VAL A 191 -25.99 -2.57 18.53
CA VAL A 191 -26.43 -3.42 17.41
C VAL A 191 -25.57 -3.15 16.18
N LEU A 192 -25.44 -1.88 15.79
CA LEU A 192 -24.65 -1.49 14.63
C LEU A 192 -23.17 -1.80 14.81
N ALA A 193 -22.61 -1.57 16.00
CA ALA A 193 -21.23 -1.96 16.31
C ALA A 193 -21.02 -3.48 16.17
N ALA A 194 -22.01 -4.30 16.56
CA ALA A 194 -21.94 -5.75 16.38
C ALA A 194 -21.94 -6.15 14.90
N GLU A 195 -22.83 -5.55 14.09
CA GLU A 195 -22.88 -5.81 12.65
C GLU A 195 -21.57 -5.39 11.94
N GLU A 196 -20.99 -4.24 12.31
CA GLU A 196 -19.70 -3.80 11.77
C GLU A 196 -18.55 -4.73 12.13
N VAL A 197 -18.49 -5.19 13.39
CA VAL A 197 -17.46 -6.15 13.82
C VAL A 197 -17.61 -7.48 13.11
N ASP A 198 -18.84 -7.99 12.95
CA ASP A 198 -19.11 -9.22 12.20
C ASP A 198 -18.70 -9.07 10.71
N MET A 199 -18.91 -7.90 10.11
CA MET A 199 -18.43 -7.60 8.75
C MET A 199 -16.89 -7.56 8.66
N ILE A 200 -16.21 -7.00 9.65
CA ILE A 200 -14.74 -6.99 9.73
C ILE A 200 -14.21 -8.43 9.87
N GLU A 201 -14.81 -9.24 10.72
CA GLU A 201 -14.47 -10.66 10.88
C GLU A 201 -14.66 -11.43 9.56
N ALA A 202 -15.79 -11.23 8.88
CA ALA A 202 -16.04 -11.85 7.57
C ALA A 202 -15.00 -11.43 6.53
N GLN A 203 -14.60 -10.16 6.50
CA GLN A 203 -13.57 -9.66 5.59
C GLN A 203 -12.19 -10.27 5.90
N GLN A 204 -11.84 -10.41 7.18
CA GLN A 204 -10.59 -11.05 7.58
C GLN A 204 -10.57 -12.54 7.21
N GLN A 205 -11.68 -13.24 7.41
CA GLN A 205 -11.83 -14.64 6.99
C GLN A 205 -11.70 -14.79 5.48
N GLN A 206 -12.30 -13.90 4.70
CA GLN A 206 -12.16 -13.90 3.24
C GLN A 206 -10.70 -13.72 2.80
N LYS A 207 -9.96 -12.80 3.45
CA LYS A 207 -8.52 -12.61 3.17
C LYS A 207 -7.70 -13.86 3.52
N GLN A 208 -7.99 -14.51 4.64
CA GLN A 208 -7.32 -15.76 5.01
C GLN A 208 -7.61 -16.88 4.01
N GLN A 209 -8.85 -17.02 3.54
CA GLN A 209 -9.21 -18.00 2.50
C GLN A 209 -8.48 -17.74 1.18
N GLN A 210 -8.35 -16.48 0.77
CA GLN A 210 -7.59 -16.12 -0.44
C GLN A 210 -6.10 -16.46 -0.30
N GLN A 211 -5.49 -16.19 0.86
CA GLN A 211 -4.09 -16.56 1.12
C GLN A 211 -3.90 -18.08 1.11
N GLN A 212 -4.84 -18.83 1.67
CA GLN A 212 -4.78 -20.29 1.66
C GLN A 212 -4.92 -20.85 0.24
N GLN A 213 -5.81 -20.31 -0.59
CA GLN A 213 -5.92 -20.69 -1.99
C GLN A 213 -4.63 -20.40 -2.77
N GLN A 214 -3.98 -19.26 -2.53
CA GLN A 214 -2.69 -18.94 -3.15
C GLN A 214 -1.58 -19.93 -2.73
N GLN A 215 -1.53 -20.32 -1.45
CA GLN A 215 -0.58 -21.32 -0.97
C GLN A 215 -0.84 -22.71 -1.57
N ASP A 216 -2.12 -23.10 -1.71
CA ASP A 216 -2.50 -24.38 -2.33
C ASP A 216 -2.19 -24.38 -3.83
N GLU A 217 -2.36 -23.26 -4.53
CA GLU A 217 -1.96 -23.10 -5.93
C GLU A 217 -0.44 -23.17 -6.10
N GLU A 218 0.33 -22.53 -5.21
CA GLU A 218 1.79 -22.58 -5.22
C GLU A 218 2.31 -24.00 -4.96
N GLN A 219 1.74 -24.71 -3.98
CA GLN A 219 2.08 -26.12 -3.72
C GLN A 219 1.73 -27.04 -4.90
N GLN A 220 0.61 -26.80 -5.59
CA GLN A 220 0.24 -27.57 -6.78
C GLN A 220 1.19 -27.32 -7.96
N GLN A 221 1.74 -26.10 -8.10
CA GLN A 221 2.75 -25.80 -9.12
C GLN A 221 4.07 -26.52 -8.83
N ASP A 222 4.47 -26.61 -7.56
CA ASP A 222 5.69 -27.31 -7.13
C ASP A 222 5.62 -28.85 -7.29
N GLU A 223 4.43 -29.46 -7.27
CA GLU A 223 4.28 -30.90 -7.50
C GLU A 223 4.27 -31.29 -8.99
N GLN A 224 4.02 -30.36 -9.92
CA GLN A 224 3.98 -30.65 -11.36
C GLN A 224 5.32 -30.82 -12.14
N PRO A 225 6.55 -30.52 -11.65
CA PRO A 225 7.75 -30.64 -12.50
C PRO A 225 8.31 -32.07 -12.65
N ARG A 226 7.96 -33.05 -11.82
CA ARG A 226 8.70 -34.33 -11.80
C ARG A 226 8.35 -35.33 -12.92
N LYS A 227 7.25 -35.14 -13.66
CA LYS A 227 6.84 -36.08 -14.74
C LYS A 227 7.19 -35.64 -16.17
N ARG A 228 7.71 -34.42 -16.39
CA ARG A 228 8.13 -33.96 -17.74
C ARG A 228 9.64 -33.79 -17.93
N GLY A 229 10.44 -34.07 -16.91
CA GLY A 229 11.84 -33.61 -16.83
C GLY A 229 12.97 -34.61 -17.11
N ARG A 230 12.77 -35.78 -17.72
CA ARG A 230 13.92 -36.67 -18.05
C ARG A 230 14.65 -36.31 -19.35
N GLY A 231 14.18 -35.30 -20.09
CA GLY A 231 14.77 -34.86 -21.37
C GLY A 231 15.33 -33.44 -21.41
N ARG A 232 15.12 -32.60 -20.37
CA ARG A 232 15.56 -31.19 -20.36
C ARG A 232 16.85 -30.92 -19.57
N ALA A 233 17.28 -31.84 -18.71
CA ALA A 233 18.53 -31.69 -17.96
C ALA A 233 19.78 -31.67 -18.87
N ALA A 234 19.77 -32.42 -19.98
CA ALA A 234 20.90 -32.44 -20.91
C ALA A 234 21.03 -31.15 -21.77
N ALA A 235 19.92 -30.44 -22.03
CA ALA A 235 19.95 -29.20 -22.82
C ALA A 235 20.29 -27.96 -21.98
N ALA A 236 19.93 -27.96 -20.69
CA ALA A 236 20.29 -26.87 -19.77
C ALA A 236 21.78 -26.92 -19.38
N GLU A 237 22.37 -28.12 -19.25
CA GLU A 237 23.81 -28.27 -18.94
C GLU A 237 24.71 -27.85 -20.11
N GLU A 238 24.24 -27.95 -21.36
CA GLU A 238 25.00 -27.52 -22.54
C GLU A 238 24.86 -26.01 -22.83
N ALA A 239 23.79 -25.37 -22.36
CA ALA A 239 23.65 -23.91 -22.36
C ALA A 239 24.52 -23.24 -21.29
N ALA A 240 24.64 -23.84 -20.09
CA ALA A 240 25.46 -23.31 -19.00
C ALA A 240 26.97 -23.27 -19.32
N ARG A 241 27.47 -24.18 -20.19
CA ARG A 241 28.90 -24.24 -20.57
C ARG A 241 29.30 -23.23 -21.66
N ARG A 242 28.36 -22.50 -22.27
CA ARG A 242 28.67 -21.50 -23.32
C ARG A 242 28.73 -20.06 -22.81
N THR A 243 28.42 -19.82 -21.54
CA THR A 243 28.47 -18.50 -20.89
C THR A 243 29.44 -18.48 -19.71
N GLU A 244 30.55 -19.22 -19.78
CA GLU A 244 31.69 -19.07 -18.88
C GLU A 244 32.51 -17.82 -19.25
N GLY A 245 31.87 -16.65 -19.22
CA GLY A 245 32.56 -15.40 -18.95
C GLY A 245 32.63 -15.22 -17.43
N PRO A 246 33.69 -14.61 -16.87
CA PRO A 246 33.76 -14.31 -15.44
C PRO A 246 32.77 -13.19 -15.11
N GLN A 247 31.47 -13.50 -15.09
CA GLN A 247 30.47 -12.61 -14.52
C GLN A 247 30.70 -12.62 -13.02
N ALA A 248 31.16 -11.50 -12.48
CA ALA A 248 31.38 -11.35 -11.07
C ALA A 248 30.04 -11.55 -10.32
N PRO A 249 30.03 -12.27 -9.18
CA PRO A 249 28.83 -12.54 -8.42
C PRO A 249 28.28 -11.23 -7.82
N GLY A 250 27.30 -10.62 -8.49
CA GLY A 250 26.57 -9.46 -7.98
C GLY A 250 25.71 -9.79 -6.76
N LEU A 251 25.27 -8.75 -6.03
CA LEU A 251 24.47 -8.88 -4.80
C LEU A 251 23.17 -9.69 -4.95
N PHE A 252 22.56 -9.64 -6.13
CA PHE A 252 21.26 -10.27 -6.41
C PHE A 252 21.37 -11.66 -7.07
N TYR A 253 22.58 -12.25 -7.15
CA TYR A 253 22.81 -13.54 -7.80
C TYR A 253 23.66 -14.50 -6.97
N GLY A 254 23.55 -15.79 -7.29
CA GLY A 254 24.34 -16.86 -6.67
C GLY A 254 24.05 -17.03 -5.18
N ASP A 255 25.07 -17.41 -4.42
CA ASP A 255 24.96 -17.73 -2.98
C ASP A 255 24.39 -16.57 -2.15
N LYS A 256 24.61 -15.31 -2.59
CA LYS A 256 24.08 -14.11 -1.93
C LYS A 256 22.56 -13.99 -2.08
N ALA A 257 22.02 -14.34 -3.25
CA ALA A 257 20.57 -14.33 -3.48
C ALA A 257 19.86 -15.35 -2.58
N PHE A 258 20.44 -16.55 -2.40
CA PHE A 258 19.89 -17.56 -1.50
C PHE A 258 19.82 -17.11 -0.04
N LEU A 259 20.83 -16.36 0.42
CA LEU A 259 20.79 -15.76 1.76
C LEU A 259 19.64 -14.76 1.88
N LEU A 260 19.47 -13.87 0.90
CA LEU A 260 18.39 -12.89 0.90
C LEU A 260 17.00 -13.55 0.80
N ASP A 261 16.87 -14.67 0.09
CA ASP A 261 15.62 -15.42 -0.02
C ASP A 261 15.22 -16.12 1.28
N SER A 262 16.20 -16.49 2.10
CA SER A 262 15.95 -17.17 3.38
C SER A 262 15.62 -16.22 4.54
N VAL A 263 15.86 -14.92 4.37
CA VAL A 263 15.78 -13.93 5.45
C VAL A 263 14.57 -13.04 5.26
N THR A 264 13.68 -12.98 6.26
CA THR A 264 12.53 -12.08 6.24
C THR A 264 12.82 -10.74 6.90
N GLY A 265 12.00 -9.73 6.60
CA GLY A 265 12.08 -8.43 7.28
C GLY A 265 11.86 -8.52 8.79
N GLN A 266 11.12 -9.53 9.27
CA GLN A 266 10.92 -9.78 10.69
C GLN A 266 12.17 -10.37 11.35
N ASP A 267 12.87 -11.27 10.67
CA ASP A 267 14.14 -11.84 11.14
C ASP A 267 15.18 -10.73 11.32
N ILE A 268 15.33 -9.85 10.32
CA ILE A 268 16.25 -8.71 10.35
C ILE A 268 15.98 -7.79 11.56
N ARG A 269 14.71 -7.59 11.92
CA ARG A 269 14.34 -6.79 13.11
C ARG A 269 14.78 -7.47 14.42
N GLY A 270 14.79 -8.79 14.47
CA GLY A 270 15.22 -9.59 15.62
C GLY A 270 16.73 -9.81 15.72
N MET A 271 17.48 -9.71 14.62
CA MET A 271 18.91 -10.01 14.57
C MET A 271 19.76 -9.13 15.50
N LYS A 272 20.84 -9.73 16.03
CA LYS A 272 21.86 -9.03 16.81
C LYS A 272 22.80 -8.27 15.88
N VAL A 273 23.46 -7.22 16.39
CA VAL A 273 24.39 -6.38 15.61
C VAL A 273 25.50 -7.19 14.96
N ARG A 274 26.01 -8.21 15.67
CA ARG A 274 27.04 -9.10 15.14
C ARG A 274 26.56 -9.84 13.88
N ASP A 275 25.37 -10.42 13.95
CA ASP A 275 24.78 -11.20 12.85
C ASP A 275 24.41 -10.29 11.68
N LEU A 276 23.91 -9.08 11.96
CA LEU A 276 23.65 -8.06 10.92
C LEU A 276 24.94 -7.67 10.18
N ARG A 277 26.04 -7.43 10.90
CA ARG A 277 27.33 -7.12 10.28
C ARG A 277 27.89 -8.31 9.49
N GLU A 278 27.72 -9.52 9.99
CA GLU A 278 28.14 -10.73 9.29
C GLU A 278 27.34 -10.96 8.00
N ALA A 279 26.02 -10.72 8.02
CA ALA A 279 25.19 -10.74 6.82
C ALA A 279 25.64 -9.67 5.80
N LEU A 280 25.82 -8.41 6.23
CA LEU A 280 26.32 -7.33 5.36
C LEU A 280 27.71 -7.65 4.80
N ARG A 281 28.62 -8.20 5.60
CA ARG A 281 29.95 -8.64 5.15
C ARG A 281 29.85 -9.69 4.05
N THR A 282 28.98 -10.68 4.23
CA THR A 282 28.78 -11.78 3.27
C THR A 282 28.20 -11.25 1.95
N LEU A 283 27.35 -10.23 2.04
CA LEU A 283 26.81 -9.53 0.88
C LEU A 283 27.85 -8.62 0.19
N GLY A 284 28.96 -8.28 0.86
CA GLY A 284 29.97 -7.34 0.37
C GLY A 284 29.64 -5.86 0.65
N MET A 285 28.72 -5.61 1.57
CA MET A 285 28.24 -4.29 1.98
C MET A 285 29.00 -3.74 3.19
N SER A 286 28.92 -2.42 3.41
CA SER A 286 29.58 -1.78 4.55
C SER A 286 28.97 -2.19 5.90
N GLU A 287 29.84 -2.59 6.83
CA GLU A 287 29.50 -2.93 8.22
C GLU A 287 29.56 -1.72 9.18
N GLU A 288 29.88 -0.53 8.66
CA GLU A 288 30.06 0.68 9.45
C GLU A 288 28.73 1.12 10.11
N GLY A 289 28.76 1.66 11.32
CA GLY A 289 27.56 2.14 12.02
C GLY A 289 27.03 1.22 13.12
N GLY A 290 25.95 1.68 13.75
CA GLY A 290 25.27 1.01 14.85
C GLY A 290 24.29 -0.08 14.39
N ARG A 291 23.48 -0.56 15.35
CA ARG A 291 22.48 -1.61 15.10
C ARG A 291 21.45 -1.18 14.05
N TYR A 292 20.98 0.06 14.17
CA TYR A 292 19.87 0.56 13.38
C TYR A 292 20.28 0.77 11.92
N GLU A 293 21.48 1.28 11.69
CA GLU A 293 22.05 1.53 10.36
C GLU A 293 22.34 0.21 9.64
N CYS A 294 22.90 -0.78 10.35
CA CYS A 294 23.10 -2.12 9.77
C CYS A 294 21.76 -2.77 9.40
N ARG A 295 20.76 -2.63 10.27
CA ARG A 295 19.41 -3.17 10.04
C ARG A 295 18.74 -2.50 8.84
N ASP A 296 18.81 -1.17 8.77
CA ASP A 296 18.19 -0.39 7.70
C ASP A 296 18.80 -0.73 6.34
N ARG A 297 20.13 -0.79 6.23
CA ARG A 297 20.80 -1.25 5.00
C ARG A 297 20.37 -2.64 4.57
N LEU A 298 20.28 -3.58 5.51
CA LEU A 298 19.90 -4.94 5.18
C LEU A 298 18.44 -5.02 4.71
N LEU A 299 17.55 -4.20 5.29
CA LEU A 299 16.17 -4.07 4.81
C LEU A 299 16.10 -3.44 3.42
N THR A 300 16.88 -2.40 3.14
CA THR A 300 16.96 -1.78 1.80
C THR A 300 17.45 -2.80 0.76
N VAL A 301 18.49 -3.58 1.08
CA VAL A 301 18.99 -4.62 0.18
C VAL A 301 17.95 -5.71 -0.05
N LEU A 302 17.23 -6.13 1.00
CA LEU A 302 16.16 -7.12 0.88
C LEU A 302 15.01 -6.59 0.00
N ALA A 303 14.59 -5.33 0.20
CA ALA A 303 13.54 -4.71 -0.60
C ALA A 303 13.96 -4.56 -2.08
N ALA A 304 15.20 -4.11 -2.34
CA ALA A 304 15.76 -4.05 -3.68
C ALA A 304 15.80 -5.43 -4.35
N HIS A 305 16.16 -6.49 -3.60
CA HIS A 305 16.17 -7.86 -4.12
C HIS A 305 14.76 -8.36 -4.49
N VAL A 306 13.75 -8.06 -3.67
CA VAL A 306 12.36 -8.37 -3.98
C VAL A 306 11.89 -7.62 -5.24
N ALA A 307 12.23 -6.33 -5.37
CA ALA A 307 11.90 -5.54 -6.55
C ALA A 307 12.58 -6.08 -7.83
N VAL A 308 13.85 -6.47 -7.74
CA VAL A 308 14.58 -7.12 -8.84
C VAL A 308 13.87 -8.41 -9.27
N LYS A 309 13.47 -9.26 -8.32
CA LYS A 309 12.74 -10.51 -8.62
C LYS A 309 11.38 -10.31 -9.27
N GLN A 310 10.72 -9.21 -8.95
CA GLN A 310 9.41 -8.86 -9.50
C GLN A 310 9.52 -8.14 -10.86
N GLY A 311 10.73 -7.67 -11.23
CA GLY A 311 10.92 -6.79 -12.37
C GLY A 311 10.36 -5.38 -12.15
N ASP A 312 10.14 -4.96 -10.89
CA ASP A 312 9.60 -3.64 -10.54
C ASP A 312 10.71 -2.59 -10.51
N ARG A 313 10.95 -1.98 -11.67
CA ARG A 313 11.99 -0.95 -11.83
C ARG A 313 11.75 0.31 -11.00
N PRO A 314 10.54 0.91 -10.93
CA PRO A 314 10.28 2.05 -10.05
C PRO A 314 10.62 1.78 -8.59
N THR A 315 10.13 0.68 -8.01
CA THR A 315 10.43 0.35 -6.61
C THR A 315 11.91 0.06 -6.41
N LEU A 316 12.57 -0.62 -7.35
CA LEU A 316 14.02 -0.82 -7.28
C LEU A 316 14.78 0.51 -7.23
N MET A 317 14.41 1.49 -8.06
CA MET A 317 15.03 2.82 -8.06
C MET A 317 14.83 3.55 -6.72
N GLU A 318 13.63 3.47 -6.14
CA GLU A 318 13.35 4.05 -4.81
C GLU A 318 14.21 3.44 -3.71
N GLU A 319 14.41 2.13 -3.72
CA GLU A 319 15.26 1.44 -2.74
C GLU A 319 16.76 1.76 -2.96
N LEU A 320 17.23 1.78 -4.21
CA LEU A 320 18.61 2.16 -4.52
C LEU A 320 18.91 3.62 -4.14
N ALA A 321 17.92 4.51 -4.22
CA ALA A 321 18.06 5.90 -3.79
C ALA A 321 18.34 6.03 -2.27
N LYS A 322 17.97 5.04 -1.45
CA LYS A 322 18.28 5.03 -0.02
C LYS A 322 19.74 4.63 0.25
N MET A 323 20.42 3.99 -0.70
CA MET A 323 21.83 3.63 -0.58
C MET A 323 22.71 4.89 -0.68
N THR A 324 23.85 4.85 0.01
CA THR A 324 24.85 5.91 -0.07
C THR A 324 25.65 5.81 -1.38
N LEU A 325 26.21 6.93 -1.83
CA LEU A 325 27.05 6.98 -3.03
C LEU A 325 28.23 6.00 -2.97
N ARG A 326 28.80 5.79 -1.78
CA ARG A 326 29.91 4.84 -1.57
C ARG A 326 29.44 3.40 -1.80
N GLU A 327 28.30 3.02 -1.23
CA GLU A 327 27.73 1.68 -1.37
C GLU A 327 27.37 1.36 -2.83
N LEU A 328 26.76 2.31 -3.55
CA LEU A 328 26.45 2.15 -4.97
C LEU A 328 27.71 1.90 -5.82
N ARG A 329 28.79 2.66 -5.54
CA ARG A 329 30.08 2.48 -6.24
C ARG A 329 30.75 1.16 -5.90
N ASP A 330 30.72 0.77 -4.63
CA ASP A 330 31.31 -0.48 -4.17
C ASP A 330 30.57 -1.68 -4.79
N GLU A 331 29.25 -1.60 -4.93
CA GLU A 331 28.42 -2.61 -5.60
C GLU A 331 28.69 -2.67 -7.12
N LEU A 332 28.80 -1.54 -7.82
CA LEU A 332 29.16 -1.51 -9.24
C LEU A 332 30.58 -2.05 -9.47
N ARG A 333 31.55 -1.69 -8.60
CA ARG A 333 32.90 -2.28 -8.63
C ARG A 333 32.88 -3.79 -8.41
N ALA A 334 32.05 -4.28 -7.49
CA ALA A 334 31.89 -5.70 -7.24
C ALA A 334 31.33 -6.46 -8.47
N ARG A 335 30.54 -5.80 -9.31
CA ARG A 335 30.01 -6.32 -10.58
C ARG A 335 30.98 -6.16 -11.76
N GLY A 336 32.09 -5.45 -11.58
CA GLY A 336 33.01 -5.10 -12.65
C GLY A 336 32.46 -4.03 -13.60
N GLU A 337 31.52 -3.22 -13.14
CA GLU A 337 30.95 -2.09 -13.88
C GLU A 337 31.66 -0.77 -13.53
N SER A 338 31.47 0.26 -14.36
CA SER A 338 32.02 1.59 -14.08
C SER A 338 31.37 2.20 -12.83
N ASP A 339 32.19 2.74 -11.93
CA ASP A 339 31.78 3.45 -10.71
C ASP A 339 31.85 4.99 -10.85
N GLU A 340 32.10 5.47 -12.07
CA GLU A 340 32.10 6.88 -12.43
C GLU A 340 30.67 7.37 -12.72
N GLY A 341 30.38 8.60 -12.30
CA GLY A 341 29.10 9.28 -12.57
C GLY A 341 28.49 9.98 -11.37
N THR A 342 27.36 10.64 -11.63
CA THR A 342 26.47 11.19 -10.59
C THR A 342 25.72 10.07 -9.87
N LYS A 343 25.18 10.34 -8.67
CA LYS A 343 24.46 9.31 -7.88
C LYS A 343 23.33 8.66 -8.69
N GLY A 344 22.52 9.46 -9.36
CA GLY A 344 21.41 8.97 -10.19
C GLY A 344 21.85 8.13 -11.39
N GLU A 345 23.01 8.43 -11.99
CA GLU A 345 23.59 7.59 -13.06
C GLU A 345 23.99 6.21 -12.53
N LEU A 346 24.58 6.17 -11.33
CA LEU A 346 24.97 4.91 -10.68
C LEU A 346 23.74 4.09 -10.28
N GLU A 347 22.69 4.73 -9.75
CA GLU A 347 21.40 4.09 -9.44
C GLU A 347 20.78 3.46 -10.68
N ARG A 348 20.66 4.23 -11.79
CA ARG A 348 20.10 3.73 -13.07
C ARG A 348 20.92 2.58 -13.66
N ARG A 349 22.25 2.69 -13.62
CA ARG A 349 23.16 1.65 -14.12
C ARG A 349 23.01 0.37 -13.33
N LEU A 350 23.02 0.46 -12.00
CA LEU A 350 22.86 -0.67 -11.10
C LEU A 350 21.48 -1.33 -11.23
N ALA A 351 20.41 -0.54 -11.36
CA ALA A 351 19.06 -1.05 -11.60
C ALA A 351 18.98 -1.80 -12.93
N THR A 352 19.54 -1.23 -14.00
CA THR A 352 19.55 -1.85 -15.33
C THR A 352 20.32 -3.16 -15.31
N SER A 353 21.52 -3.19 -14.70
CA SER A 353 22.31 -4.42 -14.64
C SER A 353 21.66 -5.49 -13.77
N ALA A 354 20.99 -5.11 -12.68
CA ALA A 354 20.20 -6.01 -11.85
C ALA A 354 18.94 -6.55 -12.55
N LEU A 355 18.27 -5.79 -13.38
CA LEU A 355 17.08 -6.31 -14.10
C LEU A 355 17.50 -7.24 -15.24
N VAL A 356 18.53 -6.86 -16.00
CA VAL A 356 19.08 -7.66 -17.10
C VAL A 356 19.60 -9.01 -16.59
N ALA A 357 20.37 -9.01 -15.50
CA ALA A 357 20.90 -10.26 -14.97
C ALA A 357 19.82 -11.16 -14.35
N ALA A 358 18.66 -10.61 -13.96
CA ALA A 358 17.50 -11.36 -13.47
C ALA A 358 16.63 -11.91 -14.61
N GLY A 359 16.96 -11.60 -15.88
CA GLY A 359 16.17 -12.02 -17.03
C GLY A 359 14.90 -11.19 -17.23
N HIS A 360 14.74 -10.08 -16.50
CA HIS A 360 13.75 -9.07 -16.81
C HIS A 360 14.31 -8.25 -17.98
N GLU A 361 14.17 -8.80 -19.20
CA GLU A 361 14.49 -8.11 -20.46
C GLU A 361 13.53 -6.94 -20.66
N GLU A 362 13.80 -5.82 -19.98
CA GLU A 362 13.30 -4.54 -20.46
C GLU A 362 14.32 -4.04 -21.49
N PRO A 363 14.01 -4.07 -22.81
CA PRO A 363 14.88 -3.47 -23.79
C PRO A 363 15.08 -2.00 -23.41
N PRO A 364 16.31 -1.46 -23.47
CA PRO A 364 16.55 -0.07 -23.15
C PRO A 364 15.79 0.80 -24.16
N ILE A 365 14.60 1.24 -23.79
CA ILE A 365 13.82 2.20 -24.59
C ILE A 365 14.57 3.54 -24.69
N GLY A 366 15.57 3.79 -23.83
CA GLY A 366 16.11 5.12 -23.58
C GLY A 366 17.53 5.46 -24.07
N GLU A 367 18.40 4.53 -24.52
CA GLU A 367 19.73 4.97 -25.01
C GLU A 367 19.61 5.78 -26.32
N ALA A 368 18.57 5.53 -27.11
CA ALA A 368 18.24 6.37 -28.27
C ALA A 368 17.65 7.73 -27.87
N GLU A 369 16.97 7.84 -26.73
CA GLU A 369 16.26 9.05 -26.34
C GLU A 369 17.16 10.04 -25.58
N GLU A 370 18.09 9.57 -24.75
CA GLU A 370 19.05 10.44 -24.05
C GLU A 370 20.13 10.98 -25.02
N THR A 371 20.54 10.17 -26.02
CA THR A 371 21.38 10.65 -27.12
C THR A 371 20.63 11.55 -28.10
N ALA A 372 19.34 11.30 -28.35
CA ALA A 372 18.50 12.19 -29.16
C ALA A 372 18.21 13.52 -28.45
N ALA A 373 18.03 13.54 -27.13
CA ALA A 373 17.85 14.77 -26.35
C ALA A 373 19.14 15.61 -26.33
N ALA A 374 20.30 14.98 -26.16
CA ALA A 374 21.60 15.65 -26.28
C ALA A 374 21.86 16.16 -27.72
N ALA A 375 21.52 15.37 -28.74
CA ALA A 375 21.63 15.77 -30.14
C ALA A 375 20.64 16.88 -30.50
N ALA A 376 19.41 16.85 -29.96
CA ALA A 376 18.38 17.88 -30.15
C ALA A 376 18.77 19.19 -29.46
N ALA A 377 19.34 19.14 -28.25
CA ALA A 377 19.89 20.31 -27.56
C ALA A 377 21.06 20.92 -28.35
N THR A 378 21.91 20.08 -28.95
CA THR A 378 23.02 20.53 -29.81
C THR A 378 22.52 21.13 -31.14
N ALA A 379 21.49 20.53 -31.75
CA ALA A 379 20.83 21.03 -32.95
C ALA A 379 20.08 22.35 -32.71
N ALA A 380 19.41 22.49 -31.56
CA ALA A 380 18.75 23.72 -31.15
C ALA A 380 19.76 24.85 -30.91
N ALA A 381 20.91 24.56 -30.29
CA ALA A 381 22.00 25.52 -30.12
C ALA A 381 22.62 25.94 -31.46
N ALA A 382 22.74 25.02 -32.42
CA ALA A 382 23.18 25.34 -33.79
C ALA A 382 22.14 26.20 -34.54
N GLY A 383 20.85 25.90 -34.38
CA GLY A 383 19.75 26.69 -34.94
C GLY A 383 19.69 28.12 -34.41
N GLN A 384 19.92 28.31 -33.10
CA GLN A 384 19.98 29.65 -32.50
C GLN A 384 21.18 30.48 -32.98
N ARG A 385 22.33 29.84 -33.23
CA ARG A 385 23.49 30.55 -33.81
C ARG A 385 23.24 30.92 -35.27
N ALA A 386 22.58 30.05 -36.04
CA ALA A 386 22.23 30.34 -37.43
C ALA A 386 21.20 31.48 -37.52
N SER A 387 20.20 31.51 -36.64
CA SER A 387 19.22 32.60 -36.61
C SER A 387 19.82 33.93 -36.13
N GLN A 388 20.72 33.93 -35.13
CA GLN A 388 21.48 35.13 -34.76
C GLN A 388 22.37 35.65 -35.88
N ALA A 389 23.01 34.77 -36.65
CA ALA A 389 23.84 35.17 -37.79
C ALA A 389 23.00 35.83 -38.91
N LEU A 390 21.81 35.30 -39.18
CA LEU A 390 20.89 35.86 -40.19
C LEU A 390 20.28 37.19 -39.74
N LEU A 391 19.90 37.32 -38.46
CA LEU A 391 19.36 38.56 -37.91
C LEU A 391 20.44 39.67 -37.84
N GLY A 392 21.67 39.32 -37.49
CA GLY A 392 22.79 40.27 -37.49
C GLY A 392 23.06 40.86 -38.88
N ALA A 393 23.03 40.02 -39.93
CA ALA A 393 23.20 40.48 -41.31
C ALA A 393 22.04 41.37 -41.79
N TYR A 394 20.82 41.13 -41.30
CA TYR A 394 19.64 41.93 -41.65
C TYR A 394 19.68 43.31 -40.98
N ASP A 395 20.07 43.37 -39.69
CA ASP A 395 20.21 44.64 -38.98
C ASP A 395 21.33 45.50 -39.57
N GLU A 396 22.45 44.90 -39.98
CA GLU A 396 23.57 45.62 -40.60
C GLU A 396 23.20 46.23 -41.97
N ALA A 397 22.32 45.56 -42.72
CA ALA A 397 21.80 46.06 -44.00
C ALA A 397 20.64 47.08 -43.83
N ALA A 398 19.82 46.96 -42.79
CA ALA A 398 18.69 47.85 -42.53
C ALA A 398 19.10 49.20 -41.91
N HIS A 399 20.19 49.20 -41.12
CA HIS A 399 20.68 50.40 -40.44
C HIS A 399 21.03 51.57 -41.39
N PRO A 400 21.74 51.40 -42.52
CA PRO A 400 22.04 52.52 -43.41
C PRO A 400 20.77 53.09 -44.08
N VAL A 401 19.79 52.26 -44.42
CA VAL A 401 18.53 52.70 -45.04
C VAL A 401 17.73 53.58 -44.07
N LEU A 402 17.62 53.18 -42.81
CA LEU A 402 16.93 53.96 -41.79
C LEU A 402 17.65 55.28 -41.46
N VAL A 403 18.99 55.29 -41.48
CA VAL A 403 19.78 56.52 -41.31
C VAL A 403 19.58 57.48 -42.49
N SER A 404 19.54 56.98 -43.73
CA SER A 404 19.27 57.82 -44.91
C SER A 404 17.87 58.43 -44.91
N ILE A 405 16.84 57.69 -44.49
CA ILE A 405 15.47 58.22 -44.36
C ILE A 405 15.39 59.34 -43.34
N ARG A 406 16.14 59.21 -42.22
CA ARG A 406 16.16 60.22 -41.15
C ARG A 406 16.89 61.49 -41.57
N GLN A 407 17.95 61.38 -42.38
CA GLN A 407 18.66 62.54 -42.93
C GLN A 407 17.86 63.27 -44.01
N ALA A 408 17.02 62.57 -44.77
CA ALA A 408 16.16 63.17 -45.80
C ALA A 408 15.00 64.00 -45.22
N HIS A 409 14.65 63.84 -43.93
CA HIS A 409 13.58 64.59 -43.26
C HIS A 409 14.05 65.85 -42.51
N VAL A 410 15.34 66.20 -42.59
CA VAL A 410 15.93 67.38 -41.92
C VAL A 410 16.20 68.53 -42.91
N ILE A 411 15.72 68.40 -44.14
CA ILE A 411 15.70 69.46 -45.17
C ILE A 411 14.25 69.88 -45.34
#